data_AF-A0A3M1HZ72-F1
#
_entry.id   AF-A0A3M1HZ72-F1
#
_cell.length_a   1.000
_cell.length_b   1.000
_cell.length_c   1.000
_cell.angle_alpha   90.00
_cell.angle_beta   90.00
_cell.angle_gamma   90.00
#
_symmetry.space_group_name_H-M   'P 1'
#
loop_
_entity.id
_entity.type
_entity.pdbx_description
1 polymer ?
#
loop_
_entity_poly.entity_id
_entity_poly.type
_entity_poly.pdbx_seq_one_letter_code
_entity_poly.pdbx_strand_id
1 'polypeptide(L)'
;MATTEERLKILQMIEEGKISAEEGAELLSALGEERRKSTFPSSRASQRTLRVHVTDVRSGTSKVSVRIPLTLLEAGLKIGAHFAPEIGDVDLNALMESLRSGLEGKIIDVVDEEDGEHVEIYVD
;
A
#
# COMPACT_ATOMS: atom_id res chain seq x y z
N MET A 1 -4.73 1.29 24.90
CA MET A 1 -5.39 2.59 25.15
C MET A 1 -4.28 3.54 25.57
N ALA A 2 -3.84 4.49 24.73
CA ALA A 2 -2.92 5.56 25.19
C ALA A 2 -3.74 6.44 26.13
N THR A 3 -3.41 6.39 27.42
CA THR A 3 -4.38 6.55 28.49
C THR A 3 -4.72 8.02 28.71
N THR A 4 -5.96 8.31 29.09
CA THR A 4 -6.38 9.65 29.53
C THR A 4 -5.44 10.21 30.61
N GLU A 5 -4.79 9.33 31.37
CA GLU A 5 -3.81 9.64 32.41
C GLU A 5 -2.54 10.32 31.85
N GLU A 6 -2.01 9.87 30.71
CA GLU A 6 -0.82 10.47 30.08
C GLU A 6 -1.09 11.90 29.60
N ARG A 7 -2.30 12.13 29.05
CA ARG A 7 -2.75 13.47 28.62
C ARG A 7 -2.92 14.41 29.80
N LEU A 8 -3.53 13.92 30.90
CA LEU A 8 -3.69 14.70 32.13
C LEU A 8 -2.33 15.07 32.73
N LYS A 9 -1.35 14.15 32.70
CA LYS A 9 -0.01 14.41 33.20
C LYS A 9 0.71 15.51 32.41
N ILE A 10 0.57 15.54 31.08
CA ILE A 10 1.15 16.61 30.25
C ILE A 10 0.50 17.96 30.57
N LEU A 11 -0.83 18.00 30.70
CA LEU A 11 -1.54 19.23 31.06
C LEU A 11 -1.13 19.74 32.45
N GLN A 12 -0.92 18.83 33.40
CA GLN A 12 -0.42 19.18 34.73
C GLN A 12 1.01 19.75 34.68
N MET A 13 1.89 19.21 33.82
CA MET A 13 3.23 19.76 33.65
C MET A 13 3.22 21.18 33.05
N ILE A 14 2.23 21.52 32.21
CA ILE A 14 2.04 22.88 31.69
C ILE A 14 1.55 23.80 32.80
N GLU A 15 0.57 23.35 33.60
CA GLU A 15 0.04 24.11 34.75
C GLU A 15 1.13 24.40 35.80
N GLU A 16 2.00 23.43 36.06
CA GLU A 16 3.15 23.56 36.96
C GLU A 16 4.32 24.37 36.35
N GLY A 17 4.22 24.78 35.07
CA GLY A 17 5.26 25.53 34.37
C GLY A 17 6.54 24.74 34.11
N LYS A 18 6.49 23.40 34.18
CA LYS A 18 7.63 22.51 33.91
C LYS A 18 7.95 22.41 32.42
N ILE A 19 6.96 22.64 31.57
CA ILE A 19 7.08 22.70 30.11
C ILE A 19 6.26 23.87 29.58
N SER A 20 6.65 24.40 28.43
CA SER A 20 5.89 25.44 27.74
C SER A 20 4.63 24.87 27.07
N ALA A 21 3.68 25.75 26.72
CA ALA A 21 2.49 25.37 25.97
C ALA A 21 2.82 24.77 24.59
N GLU A 22 3.93 25.21 23.98
CA GLU A 22 4.40 24.72 22.67
C GLU A 22 4.93 23.28 22.78
N GLU A 23 5.80 23.02 23.75
CA GLU A 23 6.31 21.68 24.07
C GLU A 23 5.17 20.72 24.47
N GLY A 24 4.20 21.22 25.23
CA GLY A 24 3.01 20.45 25.59
C GLY A 24 2.16 20.06 24.37
N ALA A 25 1.99 20.96 23.40
CA ALA A 25 1.25 20.68 22.17
C ALA A 25 1.95 19.61 21.31
N GLU A 26 3.28 19.62 21.26
CA GLU A 26 4.08 18.61 20.57
C GLU A 26 3.91 17.22 21.20
N LEU A 27 4.02 17.12 22.53
CA LEU A 27 3.84 15.86 23.27
C LEU A 27 2.42 15.29 23.13
N LEU A 28 1.40 16.15 23.17
CA LEU A 28 0.01 15.76 22.96
C LEU A 28 -0.25 15.26 21.53
N SER A 29 0.44 15.85 20.54
CA SER A 29 0.36 15.45 19.14
C SER A 29 1.03 14.10 18.89
N ALA A 30 2.21 13.87 19.47
CA ALA A 30 2.93 12.60 19.41
C ALA A 30 2.10 11.43 20.01
N LEU A 31 1.43 11.66 21.15
CA LEU A 31 0.47 10.71 21.76
C LEU A 31 -0.81 10.48 20.92
N GLY A 32 -1.11 11.38 19.98
CA GLY A 32 -2.19 11.22 19.01
C GLY A 32 -1.75 10.40 17.79
N GLU A 33 -0.49 10.52 17.38
CA GLU A 33 0.08 9.86 16.20
C GLU A 33 0.38 8.38 16.39
N GLU A 34 0.72 7.92 17.61
CA GLU A 34 0.78 6.46 17.90
C GLU A 34 -0.54 5.75 17.59
N ARG A 35 -1.67 6.46 17.70
CA ARG A 35 -2.99 5.94 17.33
C ARG A 35 -3.24 5.92 15.81
N ARG A 36 -2.50 6.69 15.01
CA ARG A 36 -2.55 6.64 13.53
C ARG A 36 -1.56 5.65 12.93
N LYS A 37 -0.51 5.26 13.68
CA LYS A 37 0.44 4.23 13.22
C LYS A 37 -0.09 2.80 13.30
N SER A 38 -1.26 2.58 13.90
CA SER A 38 -1.97 1.27 13.88
C SER A 38 -3.30 1.29 13.12
N THR A 39 -3.58 2.30 12.31
CA THR A 39 -4.64 2.18 11.33
C THR A 39 -4.03 1.56 10.07
N PHE A 40 -3.95 0.23 10.03
CA PHE A 40 -4.42 -0.39 8.79
C PHE A 40 -5.79 0.22 8.55
N PRO A 41 -6.02 0.96 7.46
CA PRO A 41 -7.32 1.52 7.23
C PRO A 41 -8.28 0.33 7.07
N SER A 42 -9.05 0.04 8.10
CA SER A 42 -10.32 -0.67 8.03
C SER A 42 -11.35 0.25 7.37
N SER A 43 -10.99 0.74 6.19
CA SER A 43 -11.88 1.40 5.27
C SER A 43 -12.09 0.42 4.14
N ARG A 44 -13.32 0.37 3.66
CA ARG A 44 -13.79 -0.36 2.49
C ARG A 44 -13.13 0.13 1.17
N ALA A 45 -11.89 0.62 1.21
CA ALA A 45 -10.91 0.48 0.13
C ALA A 45 -10.37 -0.97 0.16
N SER A 46 -11.27 -1.93 0.21
CA SER A 46 -11.76 -2.69 -0.95
C SER A 46 -10.82 -3.87 -1.14
N GLN A 47 -11.37 -5.07 -1.04
CA GLN A 47 -10.67 -6.36 -1.07
C GLN A 47 -10.09 -6.66 -2.46
N ARG A 48 -9.68 -5.62 -3.19
CA ARG A 48 -9.22 -5.67 -4.55
C ARG A 48 -7.86 -6.36 -4.58
N THR A 49 -7.78 -7.37 -5.42
CA THR A 49 -6.62 -8.20 -5.65
C THR A 49 -6.24 -8.14 -7.12
N LEU A 50 -4.96 -7.92 -7.38
CA LEU A 50 -4.37 -8.14 -8.68
C LEU A 50 -4.18 -9.64 -8.87
N ARG A 51 -4.71 -10.20 -9.95
CA ARG A 51 -4.37 -11.55 -10.40
C ARG A 51 -3.40 -11.44 -11.56
N VAL A 52 -2.25 -12.07 -11.43
CA VAL A 52 -1.24 -12.17 -12.48
C VAL A 52 -1.18 -13.61 -12.95
N HIS A 53 -1.39 -13.83 -14.23
CA HIS A 53 -1.27 -15.12 -14.89
C HIS A 53 -0.19 -15.03 -15.96
N VAL A 54 0.75 -15.98 -15.94
CA VAL A 54 1.77 -16.13 -16.97
C VAL A 54 1.61 -17.51 -17.58
N THR A 55 1.40 -17.56 -18.88
CA THR A 55 1.21 -18.78 -19.66
C THR A 55 2.33 -18.89 -20.67
N ASP A 56 2.89 -20.08 -20.82
CA ASP A 56 3.84 -20.36 -21.90
C ASP A 56 3.09 -20.48 -23.23
N VAL A 57 3.44 -19.65 -24.21
CA VAL A 57 2.72 -19.54 -25.49
C VAL A 57 2.87 -20.82 -26.34
N ARG A 58 3.99 -21.53 -26.19
CA ARG A 58 4.30 -22.71 -27.00
C ARG A 58 3.56 -23.96 -26.51
N SER A 59 3.43 -24.09 -25.19
CA SER A 59 2.80 -25.25 -24.54
C SER A 59 1.39 -25.00 -24.02
N GLY A 60 0.96 -23.73 -23.94
CA GLY A 60 -0.32 -23.33 -23.35
C GLY A 60 -0.42 -23.57 -21.85
N THR A 61 0.70 -23.87 -21.18
CA THR A 61 0.71 -24.26 -19.76
C THR A 61 0.96 -23.04 -18.87
N SER A 62 0.21 -22.92 -17.77
CA SER A 62 0.45 -21.87 -16.78
C SER A 62 1.79 -22.07 -16.09
N LYS A 63 2.69 -21.10 -16.26
CA LYS A 63 3.98 -21.03 -15.57
C LYS A 63 3.81 -20.38 -14.19
N VAL A 64 3.04 -19.31 -14.11
CA VAL A 64 2.86 -18.52 -12.88
C VAL A 64 1.41 -18.08 -12.73
N SER A 65 0.89 -18.16 -11.50
CA SER A 65 -0.42 -17.65 -11.13
C SER A 65 -0.37 -17.08 -9.71
N VAL A 66 -0.43 -15.75 -9.58
CA VAL A 66 -0.26 -15.04 -8.29
C VAL A 66 -1.45 -14.13 -8.02
N ARG A 67 -1.84 -14.03 -6.76
CA ARG A 67 -2.84 -13.06 -6.27
C ARG A 67 -2.17 -12.08 -5.32
N ILE A 68 -2.21 -10.79 -5.65
CA ILE A 68 -1.54 -9.73 -4.92
C ILE A 68 -2.60 -8.75 -4.42
N PRO A 69 -2.87 -8.66 -3.10
CA PRO A 69 -3.70 -7.61 -2.55
C PRO A 69 -3.16 -6.23 -2.95
N LEU A 70 -4.03 -5.29 -3.33
CA LEU A 70 -3.59 -3.93 -3.66
C LEU A 70 -2.84 -3.25 -2.50
N THR A 71 -3.14 -3.63 -1.26
CA THR A 71 -2.41 -3.17 -0.07
C THR A 71 -0.94 -3.55 -0.05
N LEU A 72 -0.53 -4.55 -0.85
CA LEU A 72 0.85 -5.04 -0.96
C LEU A 72 1.51 -4.64 -2.29
N LEU A 73 0.84 -3.84 -3.13
CA LEU A 73 1.36 -3.47 -4.44
C LEU A 73 2.70 -2.72 -4.35
N GLU A 74 2.80 -1.74 -3.44
CA GLU A 74 4.05 -0.98 -3.23
C GLU A 74 5.23 -1.89 -2.82
N ALA A 75 4.96 -2.90 -1.98
CA ALA A 75 5.96 -3.88 -1.59
C ALA A 75 6.35 -4.77 -2.77
N GLY A 76 5.37 -5.24 -3.55
CA GLY A 76 5.57 -6.01 -4.76
C GLY A 76 6.42 -5.28 -5.80
N LEU A 77 6.21 -3.98 -5.97
CA LEU A 77 6.98 -3.14 -6.91
C LEU A 77 8.39 -2.87 -6.43
N LYS A 78 8.62 -2.66 -5.12
CA LYS A 78 9.98 -2.58 -4.56
C LYS A 78 10.78 -3.86 -4.81
N ILE A 79 10.11 -5.01 -4.66
CA ILE A 79 10.72 -6.31 -4.98
C ILE A 79 10.95 -6.42 -6.48
N GLY A 80 9.94 -6.10 -7.30
CA GLY A 80 10.01 -6.15 -8.77
C GLY A 80 11.09 -5.26 -9.35
N ALA A 81 11.27 -4.03 -8.84
CA ALA A 81 12.32 -3.11 -9.27
C ALA A 81 13.74 -3.64 -9.03
N HIS A 82 13.91 -4.60 -8.11
CA HIS A 82 15.19 -5.28 -7.94
C HIS A 82 15.50 -6.27 -9.07
N PHE A 83 14.46 -6.82 -9.71
CA PHE A 83 14.57 -7.78 -10.81
C PHE A 83 14.41 -7.14 -12.19
N ALA A 84 13.65 -6.05 -12.28
CA ALA A 84 13.33 -5.30 -13.50
C ALA A 84 13.40 -3.79 -13.21
N PRO A 85 14.61 -3.21 -13.09
CA PRO A 85 14.81 -1.81 -12.72
C PRO A 85 14.24 -0.83 -13.77
N GLU A 86 14.06 -1.28 -15.01
CA GLU A 86 13.43 -0.51 -16.10
C GLU A 86 11.93 -0.22 -15.88
N ILE A 87 11.28 -0.91 -14.94
CA ILE A 87 9.86 -0.72 -14.60
C ILE A 87 9.66 0.31 -13.45
N GLY A 88 10.76 0.84 -12.89
CA GLY A 88 10.72 1.71 -11.70
C GLY A 88 10.00 3.06 -11.85
N ASP A 89 9.77 3.53 -13.08
CA ASP A 89 9.19 4.86 -13.39
C ASP A 89 7.66 4.85 -13.60
N VAL A 90 6.96 3.76 -13.29
CA VAL A 90 5.49 3.71 -13.41
C VAL A 90 4.86 4.59 -12.31
N ASP A 91 4.04 5.58 -12.70
CA ASP A 91 3.31 6.44 -11.76
C ASP A 91 2.18 5.66 -11.06
N LEU A 92 2.52 5.11 -9.90
CA LEU A 92 1.64 4.30 -9.07
C LEU A 92 0.49 5.11 -8.48
N ASN A 93 0.66 6.42 -8.32
CA ASN A 93 -0.40 7.27 -7.79
C ASN A 93 -1.51 7.40 -8.83
N ALA A 94 -1.15 7.64 -10.10
CA ALA A 94 -2.10 7.66 -11.20
C ALA A 94 -2.81 6.29 -11.37
N LEU A 95 -2.06 5.19 -11.27
CA LEU A 95 -2.64 3.84 -11.31
C LEU A 95 -3.61 3.62 -10.15
N MET A 96 -3.22 3.94 -8.92
CA MET A 96 -4.06 3.81 -7.72
C MET A 96 -5.33 4.66 -7.78
N GLU A 97 -5.24 5.88 -8.34
CA GLU A 97 -6.38 6.77 -8.52
C GLU A 97 -7.38 6.20 -9.55
N SER A 98 -6.85 5.64 -10.64
CA SER A 98 -7.65 4.94 -11.65
C SER A 98 -8.31 3.66 -11.09
N LEU A 99 -7.62 2.89 -10.24
CA LEU A 99 -8.18 1.71 -9.58
C LEU A 99 -9.24 2.08 -8.53
N ARG A 100 -9.10 3.24 -7.89
CA ARG A 100 -10.09 3.77 -6.94
C ARG A 100 -11.35 4.27 -7.65
N SER A 101 -11.25 4.74 -8.90
CA SER A 101 -12.41 5.21 -9.68
C SER A 101 -13.31 4.09 -10.18
N GLY A 102 -12.93 2.81 -9.98
CA GLY A 102 -13.77 1.64 -10.28
C GLY A 102 -13.30 0.80 -11.46
N LEU A 103 -12.03 0.89 -11.85
CA LEU A 103 -11.44 -0.05 -12.81
C LEU A 103 -11.46 -1.48 -12.24
N GLU A 104 -12.30 -2.33 -12.83
CA GLU A 104 -12.43 -3.76 -12.56
C GLU A 104 -12.32 -4.49 -13.91
N GLY A 105 -11.63 -5.63 -13.94
CA GLY A 105 -11.40 -6.42 -15.17
C GLY A 105 -9.95 -6.53 -15.62
N LYS A 106 -9.74 -6.88 -16.90
CA LYS A 106 -8.40 -7.10 -17.49
C LYS A 106 -7.70 -5.76 -17.72
N ILE A 107 -6.53 -5.58 -17.12
CA ILE A 107 -5.74 -4.33 -17.21
C ILE A 107 -4.57 -4.49 -18.18
N ILE A 108 -3.93 -5.66 -18.19
CA ILE A 108 -2.76 -5.92 -19.03
C ILE A 108 -2.94 -7.27 -19.73
N ASP A 109 -2.63 -7.29 -21.01
CA ASP A 109 -2.62 -8.45 -21.89
C ASP A 109 -1.44 -8.32 -22.84
N VAL A 110 -0.33 -9.01 -22.55
CA VAL A 110 0.92 -8.87 -23.32
C VAL A 110 1.45 -10.25 -23.67
N VAL A 111 1.76 -10.43 -24.96
CA VAL A 111 2.46 -11.61 -25.46
C VAL A 111 3.89 -11.21 -25.77
N ASP A 112 4.84 -11.78 -25.06
CA ASP A 112 6.26 -11.73 -25.35
C ASP A 112 6.60 -12.89 -26.31
N GLU A 113 6.82 -12.56 -27.58
CA GLU A 113 7.17 -13.55 -28.60
C GLU A 113 8.62 -14.02 -28.50
N GLU A 114 9.50 -13.22 -27.88
CA GLU A 114 10.94 -13.52 -27.73
C GLU A 114 11.13 -14.58 -26.64
N ASP A 115 10.53 -14.37 -25.48
CA ASP A 115 10.56 -15.32 -24.34
C ASP A 115 9.45 -16.38 -24.40
N GLY A 116 8.46 -16.20 -25.28
CA GLY A 116 7.34 -17.14 -25.47
C GLY A 116 6.38 -17.15 -24.28
N GLU A 117 6.12 -15.98 -23.70
CA GLU A 117 5.30 -15.81 -22.50
C GLU A 117 4.09 -14.93 -22.76
N HIS A 118 2.94 -15.31 -22.22
CA HIS A 118 1.71 -14.54 -22.28
C HIS A 118 1.35 -14.12 -20.86
N VAL A 119 1.40 -12.82 -20.60
CA VAL A 119 1.14 -12.22 -19.29
C VAL A 119 -0.21 -11.52 -19.29
N GLU A 120 -1.05 -11.91 -18.34
CA GLU A 120 -2.37 -11.35 -18.13
C GLU A 120 -2.51 -10.83 -16.70
N ILE A 121 -2.99 -9.59 -16.54
CA ILE A 121 -3.20 -8.97 -15.22
C ILE A 121 -4.64 -8.49 -15.09
N TYR A 122 -5.30 -8.90 -14.02
CA TYR A 122 -6.70 -8.59 -13.72
C TYR A 122 -6.84 -7.92 -12.35
N VAL A 123 -7.81 -7.04 -12.21
CA VAL A 123 -8.24 -6.51 -10.91
C VAL A 123 -9.65 -7.00 -10.59
N ASP A 124 -9.78 -7.62 -9.43
CA ASP A 124 -11.01 -8.17 -8.80
C ASP A 124 -11.14 -7.57 -7.40
#